data_AF-A0A0I9SA92-F1
#
_entry.id   AF-A0A0I9SA92-F1
#
_cell.length_a   1.000
_cell.length_b   1.000
_cell.length_c   1.000
_cell.angle_alpha   90.00
_cell.angle_beta   90.00
_cell.angle_gamma   90.00
#
_symmetry.space_group_name_H-M   'P 1'
#
loop_
_entity.id
_entity.type
_entity.pdbx_description
1 polymer ?
#
loop_
_entity_poly.entity_id
_entity_poly.type
_entity_poly.pdbx_seq_one_letter_code
_entity_poly.pdbx_strand_id
1 'polypeptide(L)' 'MTPKSYACIQRFVHAYSELLANGENDLTGIAVDNGYCDLNHFIKSFKRFTGKTPLQYYKQNTDTAGK' A
#
# COMPACT_ATOMS: atom_id res chain seq x y z
N MET A 1 18.27 11.76 -4.76
CA MET A 1 16.82 11.73 -4.47
C MET A 1 16.22 13.05 -4.92
N THR A 2 15.18 13.04 -5.75
CA THR A 2 14.45 14.27 -6.08
C THR A 2 13.31 14.49 -5.08
N PRO A 3 12.85 15.74 -4.87
CA PRO A 3 11.70 16.02 -4.00
C PRO A 3 10.47 15.19 -4.34
N LYS A 4 10.25 14.94 -5.64
CA LYS A 4 9.17 14.11 -6.16
C LYS A 4 9.28 12.64 -5.75
N SER A 5 10.50 12.08 -5.76
CA SER A 5 10.72 10.70 -5.30
C SER A 5 10.52 10.56 -3.80
N TYR A 6 10.96 11.54 -3.01
CA TYR A 6 10.74 11.54 -1.56
C TYR A 6 9.25 11.57 -1.22
N ALA A 7 8.48 12.48 -1.84
CA ALA A 7 7.03 12.55 -1.66
C ALA A 7 6.33 11.23 -2.04
N CYS A 8 6.79 10.57 -3.12
CA CYS A 8 6.25 9.28 -3.54
C CYS A 8 6.52 8.17 -2.50
N ILE A 9 7.73 8.13 -1.93
CA ILE A 9 8.08 7.17 -0.87
C ILE A 9 7.25 7.43 0.38
N GLN A 10 7.10 8.67 0.81
CA GLN A 10 6.29 9.01 1.98
C GLN A 10 4.83 8.57 1.79
N ARG A 11 4.19 8.92 0.67
CA ARG A 11 2.83 8.45 0.36
C ARG A 11 2.71 6.93 0.43
N PHE A 12 3.69 6.21 -0.11
CA PHE A 12 3.71 4.75 -0.04
C PHE A 12 3.83 4.23 1.40
N VAL A 13 4.71 4.81 2.22
CA VAL A 13 4.89 4.40 3.62
C VAL A 13 3.62 4.60 4.45
N HIS A 14 2.92 5.72 4.25
CA HIS A 14 1.65 5.99 4.91
C HIS A 14 0.57 4.98 4.51
N ALA A 15 0.36 4.78 3.20
CA ALA A 15 -0.61 3.80 2.69
C ALA A 15 -0.29 2.36 3.12
N TYR A 16 0.99 2.03 3.22
CA TYR A 16 1.46 0.74 3.72
C TYR A 16 1.11 0.54 5.20
N SER A 17 1.39 1.54 6.05
CA SER A 17 1.04 1.49 7.47
C SER A 17 -0.46 1.36 7.69
N GLU A 18 -1.25 2.08 6.89
CA GLU A 18 -2.71 2.03 6.97
C GLU A 18 -3.29 0.68 6.54
N LEU A 19 -2.75 0.08 5.48
CA LEU A 19 -3.10 -1.28 5.06
C LEU A 19 -2.87 -2.30 6.17
N LEU A 20 -1.77 -2.18 6.93
CA LEU A 20 -1.49 -3.09 8.04
C LEU A 20 -2.42 -2.87 9.25
N ALA A 21 -2.84 -1.63 9.48
CA ALA A 21 -3.72 -1.29 10.60
C ALA A 21 -5.20 -1.62 10.33
N ASN A 22 -5.70 -1.31 9.14
CA ASN A 22 -7.12 -1.43 8.78
C ASN A 22 -7.44 -2.68 7.95
N GLY A 23 -6.42 -3.35 7.43
CA GLY A 23 -6.54 -4.53 6.60
C GLY A 23 -6.97 -4.24 5.15
N GLU A 24 -7.26 -5.33 4.42
CA GLU A 24 -7.55 -5.26 2.98
C GLU A 24 -9.01 -4.90 2.64
N ASN A 25 -9.85 -4.57 3.63
CA ASN A 25 -11.29 -4.35 3.41
C ASN A 25 -11.59 -3.09 2.60
N ASP A 26 -10.74 -2.05 2.69
CA ASP A 26 -10.95 -0.78 1.99
C ASP A 26 -9.69 -0.27 1.26
N LEU A 27 -9.15 -1.09 0.36
CA LEU A 27 -7.99 -0.70 -0.47
C LEU A 27 -8.24 0.57 -1.30
N THR A 28 -9.49 0.82 -1.68
CA THR A 28 -9.87 2.02 -2.44
C THR A 28 -9.83 3.26 -1.56
N GLY A 29 -10.39 3.19 -0.34
CA GLY A 29 -10.27 4.28 0.64
C GLY A 29 -8.81 4.59 0.97
N ILE A 30 -8.00 3.56 1.25
CA ILE A 30 -6.55 3.72 1.50
C ILE A 30 -5.86 4.43 0.33
N ALA A 31 -6.18 4.06 -0.91
CA ALA A 31 -5.61 4.69 -2.09
C ALA A 31 -5.97 6.19 -2.15
N VAL A 32 -7.25 6.52 -1.99
CA VAL A 32 -7.74 7.90 -2.10
C VAL A 32 -7.20 8.78 -0.97
N ASP A 33 -7.23 8.29 0.27
CA ASP A 33 -6.76 9.02 1.45
C ASP A 33 -5.26 9.35 1.37
N ASN A 34 -4.46 8.42 0.86
CA ASN A 34 -3.01 8.59 0.71
C ASN A 34 -2.58 9.32 -0.59
N GLY A 35 -3.54 9.90 -1.33
CA GLY A 35 -3.28 10.74 -2.49
C GLY A 35 -2.94 9.99 -3.77
N TYR A 36 -3.43 8.76 -3.92
CA TYR A 36 -3.48 8.06 -5.20
C TYR A 36 -4.76 8.40 -5.96
N CYS A 37 -4.64 8.57 -7.28
CA CYS A 37 -5.79 8.88 -8.14
C CYS A 37 -6.87 7.79 -8.12
N ASP A 38 -6.45 6.53 -8.03
CA ASP A 38 -7.31 5.37 -8.14
C ASP A 38 -6.59 4.13 -7.60
N LEU A 39 -7.36 3.07 -7.37
CA LEU A 39 -6.86 1.80 -6.86
C LEU A 39 -5.77 1.19 -7.76
N ASN A 40 -5.86 1.36 -9.09
CA ASN A 40 -4.85 0.85 -10.01
C ASN A 40 -3.51 1.58 -9.87
N HIS A 41 -3.53 2.90 -9.68
CA HIS A 41 -2.33 3.69 -9.40
C HIS A 41 -1.67 3.26 -8.08
N PHE A 42 -2.47 3.00 -7.04
CA PHE A 42 -1.99 2.45 -5.78
C PHE A 42 -1.35 1.07 -5.96
N ILE A 43 -2.04 0.12 -6.61
CA ILE A 43 -1.52 -1.24 -6.83
C ILE A 43 -0.21 -1.23 -7.61
N LYS A 44 -0.10 -0.41 -8.67
CA LYS A 44 1.14 -0.27 -9.46
C LYS A 44 2.28 0.26 -8.60
N SER A 45 2.02 1.28 -7.77
CA SER A 45 3.02 1.84 -6.87
C SER A 45 3.42 0.83 -5.79
N PHE A 46 2.46 0.14 -5.19
CA PHE A 46 2.71 -0.86 -4.15
C PHE A 46 3.55 -2.03 -4.70
N LYS A 47 3.23 -2.52 -5.90
CA LYS A 47 4.05 -3.52 -6.60
C LYS A 47 5.46 -3.01 -6.89
N ARG A 48 5.61 -1.74 -7.27
CA ARG A 48 6.92 -1.15 -7.54
C ARG A 48 7.82 -1.15 -6.29
N PHE A 49 7.25 -0.96 -5.10
CA PHE A 49 8.02 -0.92 -3.85
C PHE A 49 8.18 -2.30 -3.18
N THR A 50 7.17 -3.17 -3.23
CA THR A 50 7.15 -4.46 -2.50
C THR A 50 7.30 -5.69 -3.39
N GLY A 51 7.18 -5.54 -4.71
CA GLY A 51 7.08 -6.64 -5.66
C GLY A 51 5.72 -7.35 -5.69
N LYS A 52 4.77 -7.01 -4.81
CA LYS A 52 3.48 -7.71 -4.64
C LYS A 52 2.29 -6.76 -4.71
N THR A 53 1.08 -7.27 -4.95
CA THR A 53 -0.13 -6.45 -4.72
C THR A 53 -0.35 -6.25 -3.22
N PRO A 54 -1.03 -5.17 -2.80
CA PRO A 54 -1.41 -4.99 -1.40
C PRO A 54 -2.17 -6.20 -0.84
N LEU A 55 -3.11 -6.75 -1.61
CA LEU A 55 -3.86 -7.97 -1.24
C LEU A 55 -2.95 -9.20 -1.05
N GLN A 56 -2.01 -9.45 -1.98
CA GLN A 56 -1.09 -10.58 -1.87
C GLN A 56 -0.16 -10.42 -0.66
N TYR A 57 0.28 -9.19 -0.41
CA TYR A 57 1.15 -8.87 0.71
C TYR A 57 0.40 -9.09 2.04
N TYR A 58 -0.82 -8.56 2.15
CA TYR A 58 -1.64 -8.67 3.34
C TYR A 58 -1.93 -10.14 3.69
N LYS A 59 -2.47 -10.90 2.73
CA LYS A 59 -2.78 -12.33 2.93
C LYS A 59 -1.59 -13.16 3.38
N GLN A 60 -0.40 -12.89 2.83
CA GLN A 60 0.81 -13.60 3.24
C GLN A 60 1.27 -13.25 4.66
N ASN A 61 1.13 -11.99 5.08
CA ASN A 61 1.53 -11.57 6.42
C ASN A 61 0.50 -11.97 7.48
N THR A 62 -0.79 -12.02 7.15
CA THR A 62 -1.82 -12.49 8.08
C THR A 62 -1.87 -14.01 8.23
N ASP A 63 -1.46 -14.78 7.22
CA ASP A 63 -1.36 -16.25 7.31
C ASP A 63 -0.28 -16.70 8.32
N THR A 64 0.78 -15.89 8.48
CA THR A 64 1.88 -16.21 9.40
C THR A 64 1.56 -15.80 10.86
N ALA A 65 0.56 -14.94 11.10
CA ALA A 65 0.15 -14.52 12.44
C ALA A 65 -0.83 -15.49 13.13
N GLY A 66 -1.20 -16.59 12.46
CA GLY A 66 -2.12 -17.63 12.94
C GLY A 66 -1.48 -18.99 13.26
N LYS A 67 -0.14 -19.08 13.36
CA LYS A 67 0.57 -20.28 13.82
C LYS A 67 1.44 -20.02 15.03
#